data_AF-A0A962T9R1-F1
#
_entry.id   AF-A0A962T9R1-F1
#
_cell.length_a   1.000
_cell.length_b   1.000
_cell.length_c   1.000
_cell.angle_alpha   90.00
_cell.angle_beta   90.00
_cell.angle_gamma   90.00
#
_symmetry.space_group_name_H-M   'P 1'
#
loop_
_entity.id
_entity.type
_entity.pdbx_description
1 polymer ?
#
loop_
_entity_poly.entity_id
_entity_poly.type
_entity_poly.pdbx_seq_one_letter_code
_entity_poly.pdbx_strand_id
1 'polypeptide(L)' 'MEARKLIDAALRNEAKAHLADLDRQKAELEALLNGAPEPVKRAPAEPKYRDPATGNTWCGRGKRPGWMNGGDIEQYRITA' A
#
# COMPACT_ATOMS: atom_id res chain seq x y z
N MET A 1 -24.31 -42.45 -7.48
CA MET A 1 -24.60 -41.10 -6.92
C MET A 1 -23.34 -40.28 -6.69
N GLU A 2 -22.22 -40.87 -6.25
CA GLU A 2 -21.00 -40.10 -5.93
C GLU A 2 -20.23 -39.58 -7.15
N ALA A 3 -20.09 -40.39 -8.21
CA ALA A 3 -19.40 -39.98 -9.44
C ALA A 3 -20.05 -38.76 -10.13
N ARG A 4 -21.38 -38.63 -10.10
CA ARG A 4 -22.08 -37.47 -10.67
C ARG A 4 -21.77 -36.18 -9.91
N LYS A 5 -21.74 -36.24 -8.57
CA LYS A 5 -21.39 -35.10 -7.73
C LYS A 5 -19.97 -34.61 -7.99
N LEU A 6 -19.03 -35.55 -8.21
CA LEU A 6 -17.65 -35.21 -8.54
C LEU A 6 -17.54 -34.50 -9.89
N ILE A 7 -18.28 -34.95 -10.90
CA ILE A 7 -18.33 -34.29 -12.22
C ILE A 7 -18.96 -32.90 -12.09
N ASP A 8 -20.08 -32.77 -11.38
CA ASP A 8 -20.74 -31.49 -11.19
C ASP A 8 -19.86 -30.51 -10.39
N ALA A 9 -19.08 -31.00 -9.42
CA ALA A 9 -18.12 -30.20 -8.67
C ALA A 9 -16.93 -29.75 -9.53
N ALA A 10 -16.39 -30.65 -10.35
CA ALA A 10 -15.31 -30.33 -11.30
C ALA A 10 -15.76 -29.25 -12.29
N LEU A 11 -16.93 -29.41 -12.90
CA LEU A 11 -17.50 -28.44 -13.84
C LEU A 11 -17.74 -27.07 -13.18
N ARG A 12 -18.21 -27.05 -11.92
CA ARG A 12 -18.36 -25.79 -11.16
C ARG A 12 -17.02 -25.13 -10.87
N ASN A 13 -15.98 -25.92 -10.58
CA ASN A 13 -14.64 -25.38 -10.33
C ASN A 13 -14.03 -24.81 -11.61
N GLU A 14 -14.18 -25.49 -12.74
CA GLU A 14 -13.77 -24.98 -14.05
C GLU A 14 -14.51 -23.69 -14.41
N ALA A 15 -15.83 -23.63 -14.21
CA ALA A 15 -16.61 -22.42 -14.44
C ALA A 15 -16.15 -21.25 -13.55
N LYS A 16 -15.82 -21.51 -12.28
CA LYS A 16 -15.25 -20.48 -11.38
C LYS A 16 -13.88 -20.01 -11.82
N ALA A 17 -13.02 -20.92 -12.29
CA ALA A 17 -11.70 -20.57 -12.79
C ALA A 17 -11.80 -19.67 -14.03
N HIS A 18 -12.71 -19.99 -14.96
CA HIS A 18 -12.99 -19.13 -16.11
C HIS A 18 -13.54 -17.76 -15.71
N LEU A 19 -14.44 -17.69 -14.73
CA LEU A 19 -14.93 -16.41 -14.22
C LEU A 19 -13.80 -15.56 -13.63
N ALA A 20 -12.90 -16.16 -12.85
CA ALA A 20 -11.76 -15.46 -12.29
C ALA A 20 -10.79 -14.92 -13.36
N ASP A 21 -10.63 -15.64 -14.47
CA ASP A 21 -9.83 -15.17 -15.60
C ASP A 21 -10.50 -14.01 -16.33
N LEU A 22 -11.82 -14.07 -16.53
CA LEU A 22 -12.60 -12.96 -17.08
C LEU A 22 -12.54 -11.71 -16.19
N ASP A 23 -12.60 -11.87 -14.88
CA ASP A 23 -12.45 -10.76 -13.93
C ASP A 23 -11.06 -10.12 -14.05
N ARG A 24 -10.00 -10.92 -14.26
CA ARG A 24 -8.65 -10.40 -14.51
C ARG A 24 -8.57 -9.63 -15.83
N GLN A 25 -9.10 -10.19 -16.91
CA GLN A 25 -9.12 -9.53 -18.22
C GLN A 25 -9.93 -8.23 -18.19
N LYS A 26 -11.06 -8.23 -17.47
CA LYS A 26 -11.86 -7.04 -17.24
C LYS A 26 -11.06 -5.97 -16.49
N ALA A 27 -10.35 -6.32 -15.42
CA ALA A 27 -9.53 -5.38 -14.68
C ALA A 27 -8.41 -4.78 -15.55
N GLU A 28 -7.80 -5.57 -16.44
CA GLU A 28 -6.80 -5.08 -17.40
C GLU A 28 -7.40 -4.08 -18.41
N LEU A 29 -8.57 -4.41 -18.97
CA LEU A 29 -9.29 -3.50 -19.88
C LEU A 29 -9.72 -2.21 -19.18
N GLU A 30 -10.20 -2.30 -17.93
CA GLU A 30 -10.55 -1.14 -17.12
C GLU A 30 -9.33 -0.26 -16.82
N ALA A 31 -8.16 -0.85 -16.57
CA ALA A 31 -6.91 -0.11 -16.37
C ALA A 31 -6.41 0.56 -17.66
N LEU A 32 -6.60 -0.08 -18.82
CA LEU A 32 -6.29 0.53 -20.11
C LEU A 32 -7.24 1.70 -20.44
N LEU A 33 -8.53 1.55 -20.12
CA LEU A 33 -9.55 2.56 -20.40
C LEU A 33 -9.44 3.78 -19.48
N ASN A 34 -9.25 3.54 -18.18
CA ASN A 34 -9.28 4.60 -17.16
C ASN A 34 -7.87 5.10 -16.78
N GLY A 35 -6.81 4.48 -17.32
CA GLY A 35 -5.43 4.69 -16.89
C GLY A 35 -5.11 3.94 -15.60
N ALA A 36 -3.81 3.82 -15.29
CA ALA A 36 -3.36 3.24 -14.03
C ALA A 36 -4.03 3.98 -12.86
N PRO A 37 -4.46 3.28 -11.78
CA PRO A 37 -5.01 3.95 -10.61
C PRO A 37 -4.00 4.98 -10.12
N GLU A 38 -4.46 6.24 -10.01
CA GLU A 38 -3.65 7.33 -9.47
C GLU A 38 -2.99 6.86 -8.16
N PRO A 39 -1.68 7.07 -7.99
CA PRO A 39 -0.99 6.65 -6.77
C PRO A 39 -1.74 7.22 -5.58
N VAL A 40 -2.27 6.33 -4.74
CA VAL A 40 -3.00 6.72 -3.53
C VAL A 40 -2.08 7.65 -2.74
N LYS A 41 -2.47 8.93 -2.64
CA LYS A 41 -1.73 9.93 -1.86
C LYS A 41 -1.70 9.44 -0.42
N ARG A 42 -0.58 8.82 -0.03
CA ARG A 42 -0.34 8.41 1.34
C ARG A 42 -0.39 9.67 2.20
N ALA A 43 -1.12 9.61 3.31
CA ALA A 43 -1.14 10.70 4.27
C ALA A 43 0.32 11.05 4.65
N PRO A 44 0.65 12.35 4.79
CA PRO A 44 1.95 12.78 5.28
C PRO A 44 2.26 12.06 6.60
N ALA A 45 3.48 11.54 6.74
CA ALA A 45 3.89 10.92 7.98
C ALA A 45 3.91 11.95 9.11
N GLU A 46 3.37 11.59 10.27
CA GLU A 46 3.39 12.46 11.45
C GLU A 46 4.83 12.86 11.81
N PRO A 47 5.10 14.15 12.06
CA PRO A 47 6.42 14.60 12.47
C PRO A 47 6.73 14.07 13.87
N LYS A 48 7.83 13.34 14.02
CA LYS A 48 8.27 12.78 15.31
C LYS A 48 9.29 13.69 16.01
N TYR A 49 10.02 14.49 15.23
CA TYR A 49 11.08 15.36 15.72
C TYR A 49 10.96 16.77 15.14
N ARG A 50 11.43 17.78 15.88
CA ARG A 50 11.43 19.19 15.50
C ARG A 50 12.74 19.86 15.88
N ASP A 51 13.27 20.67 14.97
CA ASP A 51 14.42 21.53 15.19
C ASP A 51 14.02 22.73 16.07
N PRO A 52 14.62 22.94 17.25
CA PRO A 52 14.31 24.08 18.11
C PRO A 52 14.74 25.43 17.51
N ALA A 53 15.72 25.46 16.60
CA ALA A 53 16.23 26.71 16.03
C ALA A 53 15.38 27.19 14.83
N THR A 54 14.99 26.28 13.94
CA THR A 54 14.31 26.62 12.68
C THR A 54 12.85 26.18 12.63
N GLY A 55 12.41 25.30 13.53
CA GLY A 55 11.07 24.72 13.52
C GLY A 55 10.88 23.62 12.47
N ASN A 56 11.90 23.25 11.72
CA ASN A 56 11.86 22.15 10.74
C ASN A 56 11.51 20.82 11.42
N THR A 57 10.71 19.99 10.76
CA THR A 57 10.25 18.71 11.32
C THR A 57 10.78 17.50 10.54
N TRP A 58 10.97 16.39 11.23
CA TRP A 58 11.33 15.11 10.62
C TRP A 58 10.49 13.98 11.20
N CYS A 59 9.92 13.14 10.33
CA CYS A 59 9.08 12.00 10.72
C CYS A 59 9.89 10.74 11.11
N GLY A 60 11.23 10.82 11.08
CA GLY A 60 12.09 9.65 11.33
C GLY A 60 12.22 8.69 10.15
N ARG A 61 11.69 9.04 8.97
CA ARG A 61 11.85 8.29 7.73
C ARG A 61 12.79 9.01 6.78
N GLY A 62 13.63 8.26 6.05
CA GLY A 62 14.57 8.80 5.06
C GLY A 62 15.86 9.37 5.67
N LYS A 63 16.57 10.20 4.89
CA LYS A 63 17.85 10.79 5.30
C LYS A 63 17.67 11.70 6.51
N ARG A 64 18.48 11.49 7.55
CA ARG A 64 18.48 12.33 8.75
C ARG A 64 18.86 13.77 8.40
N PRO A 65 18.14 14.78 8.90
CA PRO A 65 18.48 16.19 8.65
C PRO A 65 19.81 16.61 9.31
N GLY A 66 20.47 17.60 8.72
CA GLY A 66 21.77 18.09 9.19
C GLY A 66 21.76 18.69 10.60
N TRP A 67 20.64 19.27 11.02
CA TRP A 67 20.45 19.83 12.36
C TRP A 67 20.40 18.77 13.48
N MET A 68 20.35 17.48 13.13
CA MET A 68 20.49 16.36 14.06
C MET A 68 21.85 15.66 14.01
N ASN A 69 22.82 16.17 13.23
CA ASN A 69 24.13 15.51 13.13
C ASN A 69 24.91 15.62 14.44
N GLY A 70 25.45 14.49 14.91
CA GLY A 70 26.39 14.44 16.05
C GLY A 70 25.76 14.52 17.45
N GLY A 71 24.43 14.61 17.56
CA GLY A 71 23.71 14.65 18.84
C GLY A 71 22.67 13.55 19.00
N ASP A 72 22.15 13.43 20.23
CA ASP A 72 21.05 12.53 20.57
C ASP A 72 19.74 12.99 19.88
N ILE A 73 19.07 12.08 19.17
CA ILE A 73 17.79 12.33 18.51
C ILE A 73 16.69 12.73 19.50
N GLU A 74 16.77 12.24 20.74
CA GLU A 74 15.70 12.42 21.72
C GLU A 74 15.55 13.89 22.15
N GLN A 75 16.60 14.70 22.03
CA GLN A 75 16.55 16.15 22.29
C GLN A 75 15.60 16.88 21.33
N TYR A 76 15.36 16.32 20.15
CA TYR A 76 14.51 16.91 19.13
C TYR A 76 13.11 16.30 19.12
N ARG A 77 12.80 15.35 20.01
CA ARG A 77 11.54 14.62 19.97
C ARG A 77 10.36 15.53 20.33
N ILE A 78 9.35 15.54 19.48
CA ILE A 78 8.08 16.20 19.78
C ILE A 78 7.36 15.31 20.80
N THR A 79 7.15 15.84 22.01
CA THR A 79 6.26 15.25 23.00
C THR A 79 4.85 15.71 22.67
N ALA A 80 3.92 14.76 22.54
CA ALA A 80 2.50 15.03 22.40
C ALA A 80 1.87 15.36 23.75
#